data_AF-A0A822GYX1-F1
#
_entry.id   AF-A0A822GYX1-F1
#
_cell.length_a   1.000
_cell.length_b   1.000
_cell.length_c   1.000
_cell.angle_alpha   90.00
_cell.angle_beta   90.00
_cell.angle_gamma   90.00
#
_symmetry.space_group_name_H-M   'P 1'
#
loop_
_entity.id
_entity.type
_entity.pdbx_description
1 polymer ?
#
loop_
_entity_poly.entity_id
_entity_poly.type
_entity_poly.pdbx_seq_one_letter_code
_entity_poly.pdbx_strand_id
1 'polypeptide(L)'
;ERRAHTNLGNAYLYIEEFDKALYHYREAMIISEIMNDGLILAQICFILGRIYNIKQDNETSIYYHEKHLNLAHKFQDYKGQCQAYLILSQLYEIINQYDKTKKYRNLYKSLARE
;
A
#
# COMPACT_ATOMS: atom_id res chain seq x y z
N GLU A 1 3.22 15.92 -15.12
CA GLU A 1 1.89 15.62 -14.54
C GLU A 1 1.96 14.64 -13.37
N ARG A 2 2.36 13.37 -13.56
CA ARG A 2 2.48 12.37 -12.45
C ARG A 2 3.14 12.90 -11.18
N ARG A 3 4.35 13.46 -11.30
CA ARG A 3 5.10 14.03 -10.16
C ARG A 3 4.34 15.15 -9.45
N ALA A 4 3.63 15.99 -10.19
CA ALA A 4 2.82 17.07 -9.60
C ALA A 4 1.65 16.49 -8.79
N HIS A 5 0.95 15.48 -9.33
CA HIS A 5 -0.09 14.76 -8.60
C HIS A 5 0.46 14.07 -7.34
N THR A 6 1.61 13.38 -7.41
CA THR A 6 2.23 12.78 -6.21
C THR A 6 2.58 13.85 -5.16
N ASN A 7 3.12 14.99 -5.57
CA ASN A 7 3.47 16.07 -4.65
C ASN A 7 2.24 16.71 -4.00
N LEU A 8 1.17 16.96 -4.76
CA LEU A 8 -0.10 17.44 -4.22
C LEU A 8 -0.74 16.40 -3.30
N GLY A 9 -0.70 15.12 -3.66
CA GLY A 9 -1.16 14.02 -2.81
C GLY A 9 -0.43 13.97 -1.47
N ASN A 10 0.89 14.15 -1.47
CA ASN A 10 1.70 14.25 -0.25
C ASN A 10 1.34 15.49 0.59
N ALA A 11 1.15 16.65 -0.05
CA ALA A 11 0.78 17.88 0.64
C ALA A 11 -0.59 17.76 1.32
N TYR A 12 -1.60 17.22 0.62
CA TYR A 12 -2.92 16.98 1.20
C TYR A 12 -2.90 15.90 2.29
N LEU A 13 -2.08 14.86 2.13
CA LEU A 13 -1.89 13.85 3.17
C LEU A 13 -1.30 14.47 4.45
N TYR A 14 -0.36 15.39 4.32
CA TYR A 14 0.29 16.06 5.45
C TYR A 14 -0.68 16.94 6.25
N ILE A 15 -1.64 17.58 5.59
CA ILE A 15 -2.70 18.37 6.24
C ILE A 15 -3.98 17.56 6.51
N GLU A 16 -3.91 16.23 6.42
CA GLU A 16 -5.00 15.29 6.72
C GLU A 16 -6.27 15.46 5.85
N GLU A 17 -6.13 16.12 4.69
CA GLU A 17 -7.18 16.27 3.69
C GLU A 17 -7.25 15.01 2.79
N PHE A 18 -7.68 13.90 3.39
CA PHE A 18 -7.57 12.56 2.79
C PHE A 18 -8.28 12.42 1.44
N ASP A 19 -9.45 13.05 1.25
CA ASP A 19 -10.20 12.90 0.00
C ASP A 19 -9.49 13.60 -1.18
N LYS A 20 -8.86 14.75 -0.94
CA LYS A 20 -8.02 15.43 -1.92
C LYS A 20 -6.74 14.64 -2.19
N ALA A 21 -6.13 14.08 -1.15
CA ALA A 21 -4.97 13.21 -1.30
C ALA A 21 -5.30 12.00 -2.19
N LEU A 22 -6.43 11.32 -1.93
CA LEU A 22 -6.92 10.18 -2.73
C LEU A 22 -7.13 10.56 -4.19
N TYR A 23 -7.74 11.72 -4.48
CA TYR A 23 -7.91 12.21 -5.84
C TYR A 23 -6.56 12.29 -6.56
N HIS A 24 -5.58 13.00 -5.97
CA HIS A 24 -4.28 13.17 -6.61
C HIS A 24 -3.50 11.86 -6.74
N TYR A 25 -3.57 10.95 -5.76
CA TYR A 25 -2.92 9.64 -5.88
C TYR A 25 -3.54 8.76 -6.96
N ARG A 26 -4.86 8.82 -7.18
CA ARG A 26 -5.52 8.09 -8.28
C ARG A 26 -5.08 8.59 -9.65
N GLU A 27 -5.01 9.91 -9.82
CA GLU A 27 -4.49 10.51 -11.06
C GLU A 27 -3.02 10.11 -11.30
N ALA A 28 -2.19 10.15 -10.25
CA ALA A 28 -0.80 9.69 -10.34
C ALA A 28 -0.71 8.20 -10.67
N MET A 29 -1.63 7.36 -10.17
CA MET A 29 -1.68 5.93 -10.44
C MET A 29 -1.96 5.67 -11.93
N ILE A 30 -3.01 6.29 -12.48
CA ILE A 30 -3.39 6.15 -13.90
C ILE A 30 -2.21 6.51 -14.82
N ILE A 31 -1.53 7.64 -14.54
CA ILE A 31 -0.37 8.05 -15.34
C ILE A 31 0.78 7.05 -15.19
N SER A 32 1.00 6.51 -13.99
CA SER A 32 2.07 5.53 -13.73
C SER A 32 1.82 4.19 -14.42
N GLU A 33 0.55 3.75 -14.51
CA GLU A 33 0.15 2.56 -15.27
C GLU A 33 0.42 2.74 -16.77
N ILE A 34 0.05 3.89 -17.35
CA ILE A 34 0.33 4.22 -18.76
C ILE A 34 1.84 4.24 -19.03
N MET A 35 2.63 4.78 -18.10
CA MET A 35 4.09 4.85 -18.20
C MET A 35 4.79 3.51 -17.89
N ASN A 36 4.06 2.47 -17.47
CA ASN A 36 4.61 1.22 -16.95
C ASN A 36 5.63 1.41 -15.79
N ASP A 37 5.47 2.47 -14.99
CA ASP A 37 6.34 2.77 -13.85
C ASP A 37 5.87 2.01 -12.60
N GLY A 38 6.24 0.74 -12.52
CA GLY A 38 5.79 -0.12 -11.43
C GLY A 38 6.37 0.21 -10.05
N LEU A 39 7.51 0.92 -9.97
CA LEU A 39 8.07 1.35 -8.69
C LEU A 39 7.22 2.45 -8.07
N ILE A 40 6.82 3.45 -8.88
CA ILE A 40 5.91 4.50 -8.42
C ILE A 40 4.53 3.94 -8.10
N LEU A 41 4.02 2.99 -8.90
CA LEU A 41 2.78 2.28 -8.58
C LEU A 41 2.83 1.59 -7.21
N ALA A 42 3.96 0.93 -6.89
CA ALA A 42 4.12 0.27 -5.59
C ALA A 42 4.01 1.29 -4.45
N GLN A 43 4.65 2.45 -4.58
CA GLN A 43 4.59 3.52 -3.60
C GLN A 43 3.18 4.10 -3.46
N ILE A 44 2.48 4.34 -4.58
CA ILE A 44 1.11 4.86 -4.56
C ILE A 44 0.16 3.86 -3.90
N CYS A 45 0.24 2.56 -4.24
CA CYS A 45 -0.57 1.53 -3.60
C CYS A 45 -0.32 1.49 -2.09
N PHE A 46 0.94 1.59 -1.64
CA PHE A 46 1.25 1.66 -0.22
C PHE A 46 0.59 2.86 0.48
N ILE A 47 0.64 4.05 -0.12
CA ILE A 47 0.04 5.26 0.46
C ILE A 47 -1.49 5.17 0.47
N LEU A 48 -2.11 4.71 -0.60
CA LEU A 48 -3.55 4.49 -0.67
C LEU A 48 -4.00 3.51 0.42
N GLY A 49 -3.30 2.39 0.59
CA GLY A 49 -3.57 1.42 1.66
C GLY A 49 -3.54 2.05 3.05
N ARG A 50 -2.56 2.92 3.32
CA ARG A 50 -2.49 3.68 4.59
C ARG A 50 -3.66 4.64 4.79
N ILE A 51 -4.05 5.39 3.76
CA ILE A 51 -5.19 6.31 3.86
C ILE A 51 -6.47 5.54 4.20
N TYR A 52 -6.72 4.42 3.52
CA TYR A 52 -7.89 3.59 3.80
C TYR A 52 -7.84 2.92 5.18
N ASN A 53 -6.66 2.59 5.69
CA ASN A 53 -6.49 2.14 7.07
C ASN A 53 -6.91 3.23 8.08
N ILE A 54 -6.51 4.49 7.85
CA ILE A 54 -6.94 5.64 8.67
C ILE A 54 -8.46 5.83 8.61
N LYS A 55 -9.07 5.65 7.43
CA LYS A 55 -10.53 5.70 7.24
C LYS A 55 -11.27 4.47 7.78
N GLN A 56 -10.57 3.50 8.38
CA GLN A 56 -11.10 2.22 8.86
C GLN A 56 -11.80 1.37 7.79
N ASP A 57 -11.52 1.63 6.51
CA ASP A 57 -11.96 0.81 5.40
C ASP A 57 -10.93 -0.32 5.20
N ASN A 58 -11.09 -1.36 6.03
CA ASN A 58 -10.17 -2.48 6.08
C ASN A 58 -10.13 -3.25 4.74
N GLU A 59 -11.26 -3.39 4.05
CA GLU A 59 -11.34 -4.11 2.79
C GLU A 59 -10.54 -3.40 1.69
N THR A 60 -10.75 -2.10 1.52
CA THR A 60 -10.01 -1.32 0.53
C THR A 60 -8.53 -1.19 0.92
N SER A 61 -8.22 -1.10 2.21
CA SER A 61 -6.82 -1.09 2.69
C SER A 61 -6.10 -2.39 2.34
N ILE A 62 -6.72 -3.55 2.60
CA ILE A 62 -6.18 -4.87 2.23
C ILE A 62 -5.91 -4.93 0.73
N TYR A 63 -6.86 -4.52 -0.11
CA TYR A 63 -6.71 -4.52 -1.57
C TYR A 63 -5.44 -3.77 -2.03
N TYR A 64 -5.23 -2.55 -1.53
CA TYR A 64 -4.06 -1.76 -1.91
C TYR A 64 -2.75 -2.30 -1.32
N HIS A 65 -2.77 -2.85 -0.12
CA HIS A 65 -1.60 -3.50 0.47
C HIS A 65 -1.22 -4.82 -0.24
N GLU A 66 -2.19 -5.59 -0.74
CA GLU A 66 -1.93 -6.77 -1.58
C GLU A 66 -1.36 -6.38 -2.95
N LYS A 67 -1.88 -5.31 -3.57
CA LYS A 67 -1.28 -4.74 -4.80
C LYS A 67 0.16 -4.28 -4.57
N HIS A 68 0.41 -3.58 -3.46
CA HIS A 68 1.76 -3.16 -3.08
C HIS A 68 2.69 -4.37 -2.90
N LEU A 69 2.24 -5.42 -2.20
CA LEU A 69 2.99 -6.65 -2.00
C LEU A 69 3.34 -7.35 -3.33
N ASN A 70 2.38 -7.44 -4.25
CA ASN A 70 2.61 -8.04 -5.58
C ASN A 70 3.69 -7.28 -6.36
N LEU A 71 3.66 -5.95 -6.32
CA LEU A 71 4.70 -5.12 -6.95
C LEU A 71 6.04 -5.26 -6.22
N ALA A 72 6.05 -5.28 -4.89
CA ALA A 72 7.27 -5.49 -4.10
C ALA A 72 7.92 -6.85 -4.40
N HIS A 73 7.14 -7.90 -4.67
CA HIS A 73 7.65 -9.17 -5.19
C HIS A 73 8.24 -9.02 -6.59
N LYS A 74 7.51 -8.38 -7.52
CA LYS A 74 7.96 -8.17 -8.90
C LYS A 74 9.30 -7.44 -8.98
N PHE A 75 9.52 -6.47 -8.08
CA PHE A 75 10.75 -5.67 -8.04
C PHE A 75 11.78 -6.14 -7.03
N GLN A 76 11.58 -7.30 -6.39
CA GLN A 76 12.48 -7.83 -5.35
C GLN A 76 12.74 -6.82 -4.21
N ASP A 77 11.76 -5.98 -3.90
CA ASP A 77 11.80 -5.06 -2.77
C ASP A 77 11.45 -5.82 -1.48
N TYR A 78 12.46 -6.47 -0.89
CA TYR A 78 12.30 -7.24 0.34
C TYR A 78 11.82 -6.39 1.52
N LYS A 79 12.20 -5.10 1.56
CA LYS A 79 11.73 -4.17 2.59
C LYS A 79 10.23 -3.89 2.44
N GLY A 80 9.79 -3.62 1.22
CA GLY A 80 8.37 -3.46 0.87
C GLY A 80 7.55 -4.71 1.16
N GLN A 81 8.07 -5.90 0.83
CA GLN A 81 7.43 -7.18 1.16
C GLN A 81 7.25 -7.35 2.66
N CYS A 82 8.31 -7.13 3.44
CA CYS A 82 8.28 -7.22 4.90
C CYS A 82 7.24 -6.27 5.50
N GLN A 83 7.21 -5.02 5.03
CA GLN A 83 6.24 -4.03 5.47
C GLN A 83 4.80 -4.43 5.11
N ALA A 84 4.57 -4.92 3.90
CA ALA A 84 3.24 -5.35 3.47
C ALA A 84 2.75 -6.56 4.26
N TYR A 85 3.62 -7.54 4.56
CA TYR A 85 3.27 -8.70 5.38
C TYR A 85 2.84 -8.30 6.79
N LEU A 86 3.56 -7.38 7.42
CA LEU A 86 3.20 -6.88 8.74
C LEU A 86 1.81 -6.26 8.73
N ILE A 87 1.57 -5.32 7.80
CA ILE A 87 0.30 -4.59 7.71
C ILE A 87 -0.86 -5.51 7.35
N LEU A 88 -0.70 -6.38 6.35
CA LEU A 88 -1.74 -7.35 5.97
C LEU A 88 -2.07 -8.29 7.12
N SER A 89 -1.07 -8.71 7.91
CA SER A 89 -1.35 -9.55 9.07
C SER A 89 -2.23 -8.87 10.12
N GLN A 90 -2.02 -7.57 10.35
CA GLN A 90 -2.81 -6.75 11.27
C GLN A 90 -4.22 -6.53 10.71
N LEU A 91 -4.36 -6.19 9.43
CA LEU A 91 -5.66 -5.98 8.80
C LEU A 91 -6.50 -7.26 8.80
N TYR A 92 -5.88 -8.41 8.47
CA TYR A 92 -6.56 -9.70 8.52
C TYR A 92 -6.94 -10.14 9.94
N GLU A 93 -6.19 -9.70 10.96
CA GLU A 93 -6.55 -9.93 12.36
C GLU A 93 -7.79 -9.12 12.76
N ILE A 94 -7.87 -7.85 12.34
CA ILE A 94 -9.03 -6.98 12.59
C ILE A 94 -10.31 -7.57 12.00
N ILE A 95 -10.25 -8.17 10.80
CA ILE A 95 -11.41 -8.81 10.16
C ILE A 95 -11.57 -10.29 10.52
N ASN A 96 -10.91 -10.78 11.57
CA ASN A 96 -11.00 -12.15 12.08
C ASN A 96 -10.65 -13.26 11.06
N GLN A 97 -9.83 -12.96 10.04
CA GLN A 97 -9.32 -13.97 9.09
C GLN A 97 -8.00 -14.57 9.58
N TYR A 98 -8.09 -15.38 10.65
CA TYR A 98 -6.94 -15.91 11.38
C TYR A 98 -5.98 -16.75 10.52
N ASP A 99 -6.46 -17.48 9.52
CA ASP A 99 -5.62 -18.28 8.62
C ASP A 99 -4.66 -17.39 7.82
N LYS A 100 -5.18 -16.27 7.28
CA LYS A 100 -4.37 -15.30 6.56
C LYS A 100 -3.43 -14.55 7.49
N THR A 101 -3.89 -14.15 8.68
CA THR A 101 -3.03 -13.55 9.70
C THR A 101 -1.82 -14.44 10.01
N LYS A 102 -2.04 -15.73 10.27
CA LYS A 102 -0.97 -16.70 10.54
C LYS A 102 -0.01 -16.82 9.37
N LYS A 103 -0.53 -16.90 8.13
CA LYS A 103 0.28 -16.93 6.90
C LYS A 103 1.19 -15.72 6.79
N TYR A 104 0.63 -14.50 6.86
CA TYR A 104 1.41 -13.27 6.71
C TYR A 104 2.37 -13.01 7.87
N ARG A 105 2.01 -13.36 9.11
CA ARG A 105 2.94 -13.30 10.26
C ARG A 105 4.14 -14.23 10.08
N ASN A 106 3.93 -15.43 9.55
CA ASN A 106 5.02 -16.36 9.30
C ASN A 106 5.95 -15.85 8.19
N LEU A 107 5.40 -15.32 7.10
CA LEU A 107 6.17 -14.70 6.01
C LEU A 107 6.98 -13.47 6.49
N TYR A 108 6.37 -12.62 7.31
CA TYR A 108 7.06 -11.52 7.97
C TYR A 108 8.24 -12.01 8.82
N LYS A 109 8.02 -13.02 9.67
CA LYS A 109 9.07 -13.57 10.55
C LYS A 109 10.19 -14.26 9.78
N SER A 110 9.90 -14.95 8.68
CA SER A 110 10.94 -15.58 7.87
C SER A 110 11.83 -14.53 7.20
N LEU A 111 11.21 -13.49 6.62
CA LEU A 111 11.95 -12.46 5.90
C LEU A 111 12.69 -11.48 6.83
N ALA A 112 12.16 -11.21 8.02
CA ALA A 112 12.82 -10.33 9.01
C ALA A 112 14.00 -11.00 9.74
N ARG A 113 14.24 -12.29 9.52
CA ARG A 113 15.36 -13.05 10.10
C ARG A 113 16.55 -13.20 9.14
N GLU A 114 16.36 -12.86 7.87
CA GLU A 114 17.41 -12.75 6.85
C GLU A 114 18.07 -11.37 6.89
#